data_AF-A0A1T4XGZ8-F1
#
_entry.id   AF-A0A1T4XGZ8-F1
#
_cell.length_a   1.000
_cell.length_b   1.000
_cell.length_c   1.000
_cell.angle_alpha   90.00
_cell.angle_beta   90.00
_cell.angle_gamma   90.00
#
_symmetry.space_group_name_H-M   'P 1'
#
loop_
_entity.id
_entity.type
_entity.pdbx_description
1 polymer ?
#
loop_
_entity_poly.entity_id
_entity_poly.type
_entity_poly.pdbx_seq_one_letter_code
_entity_poly.pdbx_strand_id
1 'polypeptide(L)'
;MLMAALDSDSPTASAPLQELLFPPEGAESPSLPLLPVELGNAARALEKAMADPMQVSAAYSNFCAAAYVKPEWAGAASDYLTTLFAEREDVLAEMTRVPDLIIELASGHYTLTFLVASHWAEKADLARLTRLGEALVATQSKMNCPEVVELMMALTTSLAISRYSRAEQLLAAAEASAGADQQEALAEARLWLDAGRSVRACSQEVRDLWDYRLRRSRTAWSWSSPQESDALAQLAECLDPATLSAELFKAVVPKCWWDLFIKHHQDMAEAAAVQSNLRSPSSPPPLLETAHEPKQPIIRRQVVIWRAIPFFIGGLVGAWALVMGIWLGPFDLVRPSTDGDRMVTPRSAADGKASEGVMAKPDHPNAVWRQQQATLIADENPDFRRLAEKLESGGWARHETLLRGQTAELPQEDPAYQKFLLWLHLDPPSDPEIRSQIPLLLAELRQDSTIIELWEKLIYSGSPNAKDIQEAALRTQHDKKEEWSPTQRAALTKIAAAAVP
;
A
#
# COMPACT_ATOMS: atom_id res chain seq x y z
N MET A 1 27.08 -9.43 50.90
CA MET A 1 27.88 -10.12 51.93
C MET A 1 28.24 -11.49 51.37
N LEU A 2 29.49 -11.88 51.10
CA LEU A 2 30.79 -11.18 50.99
C LEU A 2 31.27 -11.30 49.51
N MET A 3 31.94 -10.32 48.90
CA MET A 3 33.42 -10.16 48.85
C MET A 3 34.19 -11.47 48.56
N ALA A 4 34.81 -11.67 47.39
CA ALA A 4 36.03 -11.03 46.84
C ALA A 4 37.33 -11.66 47.43
N ALA A 5 38.49 -11.74 46.75
CA ALA A 5 38.94 -11.11 45.51
C ALA A 5 40.23 -11.78 44.93
N LEU A 6 40.60 -11.47 43.66
CA LEU A 6 41.97 -11.43 43.09
C LEU A 6 42.73 -12.79 42.94
N ASP A 7 43.71 -13.02 42.05
CA ASP A 7 44.39 -12.26 40.97
C ASP A 7 45.09 -13.29 40.01
N SER A 8 45.74 -13.00 38.85
CA SER A 8 46.02 -11.77 38.08
C SER A 8 46.30 -12.08 36.58
N ASP A 9 46.55 -11.02 35.80
CA ASP A 9 47.44 -10.89 34.62
C ASP A 9 47.06 -11.29 33.18
N SER A 10 47.39 -10.34 32.28
CA SER A 10 47.02 -10.23 30.86
C SER A 10 48.25 -10.47 29.93
N PRO A 11 48.14 -10.40 28.59
CA PRO A 11 48.15 -9.07 27.95
C PRO A 11 47.22 -8.89 26.73
N THR A 12 46.89 -7.61 26.54
CA THR A 12 46.29 -6.98 25.36
C THR A 12 46.88 -7.38 24.01
N ALA A 13 46.01 -7.60 23.01
CA ALA A 13 46.32 -7.41 21.60
C ALA A 13 45.09 -6.83 20.87
N SER A 14 45.07 -5.51 20.69
CA SER A 14 44.03 -4.83 19.90
C SER A 14 44.31 -4.99 18.40
N ALA A 15 43.41 -5.63 17.67
CA ALA A 15 43.43 -5.70 16.21
C ALA A 15 42.19 -4.97 15.62
N PRO A 16 42.29 -4.30 14.47
CA PRO A 16 41.31 -3.30 14.04
C PRO A 16 40.05 -3.91 13.43
N LEU A 17 38.88 -3.42 13.86
CA LEU A 17 37.58 -3.65 13.21
C LEU A 17 37.44 -2.78 11.94
N GLN A 18 38.23 -3.06 10.91
CA GLN A 18 38.20 -2.38 9.61
C GLN A 18 38.32 -3.35 8.42
N GLU A 19 37.52 -4.42 8.38
CA GLU A 19 37.50 -5.33 7.22
C GLU A 19 36.13 -6.02 6.96
N LEU A 20 35.02 -5.34 7.26
CA LEU A 20 33.65 -5.80 6.95
C LEU A 20 32.79 -4.69 6.30
N LEU A 21 33.42 -3.79 5.55
CA LEU A 21 32.78 -2.57 5.01
C LEU A 21 32.96 -2.42 3.48
N PHE A 22 33.01 -3.54 2.77
CA PHE A 22 32.78 -3.61 1.33
C PHE A 22 31.93 -4.85 1.02
N PRO A 23 30.74 -4.72 0.41
CA PRO A 23 30.15 -5.85 -0.29
C PRO A 23 31.05 -6.19 -1.50
N PRO A 24 31.25 -7.46 -1.86
CA PRO A 24 31.98 -7.80 -3.07
C PRO A 24 31.25 -7.23 -4.30
N GLU A 25 31.99 -6.53 -5.17
CA GLU A 25 31.48 -6.08 -6.48
C GLU A 25 31.19 -7.32 -7.34
N GLY A 26 29.91 -7.70 -7.38
CA GLY A 26 29.48 -8.95 -8.01
C GLY A 26 28.15 -9.42 -7.43
N ALA A 27 27.09 -8.62 -7.60
CA ALA A 27 25.73 -9.10 -7.36
C ALA A 27 25.37 -10.11 -8.47
N GLU A 28 25.70 -11.38 -8.24
CA GLU A 28 25.23 -12.48 -9.08
C GLU A 28 23.69 -12.44 -9.15
N SER A 29 23.13 -12.52 -10.36
CA SER A 29 21.69 -12.70 -10.54
C SER A 29 21.22 -13.89 -9.69
N PRO A 30 20.07 -13.82 -9.00
CA PRO A 30 19.63 -14.89 -8.12
C PRO A 30 19.59 -16.21 -8.88
N SER A 31 20.41 -17.17 -8.45
CA SER A 31 20.56 -18.46 -9.12
C SER A 31 19.21 -19.18 -9.14
N LEU A 32 18.68 -19.45 -10.33
CA LEU A 32 17.38 -20.11 -10.48
C LEU A 32 17.36 -21.45 -9.71
N PRO A 33 16.26 -21.77 -9.00
CA PRO A 33 16.13 -23.02 -8.26
C PRO A 33 16.40 -24.26 -9.11
N LEU A 34 17.03 -25.27 -8.50
CA LEU A 34 17.35 -26.54 -9.14
C LEU A 34 16.07 -27.31 -9.48
N LEU A 35 15.75 -27.37 -10.77
CA LEU A 35 14.64 -28.18 -11.28
C LEU A 35 15.04 -29.65 -11.53
N PRO A 36 14.08 -30.59 -11.47
CA PRO A 36 14.21 -31.92 -12.04
C PRO A 36 14.70 -31.88 -13.50
N VAL A 37 15.59 -32.80 -13.86
CA VAL A 37 16.25 -32.83 -15.18
C VAL A 37 15.22 -32.96 -16.32
N GLU A 38 14.11 -33.66 -16.05
CA GLU A 38 12.97 -33.85 -16.94
C GLU A 38 12.30 -32.53 -17.33
N LEU A 39 12.27 -31.54 -16.43
CA LEU A 39 11.72 -30.21 -16.69
C LEU A 39 12.71 -29.28 -17.42
N GLY A 40 14.00 -29.61 -17.46
CA GLY A 40 15.06 -28.76 -18.02
C GLY A 40 14.91 -28.41 -19.51
N ASN A 41 14.11 -29.17 -20.28
CA ASN A 41 13.76 -28.78 -21.65
C ASN A 41 12.64 -27.74 -21.71
N ALA A 42 11.63 -27.86 -20.85
CA ALA A 42 10.54 -26.90 -20.75
C ALA A 42 10.99 -25.59 -20.08
N ALA A 43 11.84 -25.69 -19.05
CA ALA A 43 12.46 -24.56 -18.37
C ALA A 43 13.24 -23.66 -19.34
N ARG A 44 14.19 -24.24 -20.10
CA ARG A 44 14.97 -23.51 -21.13
C ARG A 44 14.11 -22.95 -22.25
N ALA A 45 13.00 -23.61 -22.61
CA ALA A 45 12.04 -23.07 -23.58
C ALA A 45 11.29 -21.84 -23.02
N LEU A 46 10.92 -21.88 -21.73
CA LEU A 46 10.30 -20.75 -21.02
C LEU A 46 11.29 -19.59 -20.83
N GLU A 47 12.51 -19.84 -20.35
CA GLU A 47 13.59 -18.84 -20.25
C GLU A 47 13.81 -18.12 -21.59
N LYS A 48 13.93 -18.89 -22.69
CA LYS A 48 14.09 -18.31 -24.03
C LYS A 48 12.86 -17.49 -24.45
N ALA A 49 11.66 -17.93 -24.08
CA ALA A 49 10.43 -17.19 -24.35
C ALA A 49 10.31 -15.90 -23.53
N MET A 50 10.99 -15.73 -22.38
CA MET A 50 10.98 -14.49 -21.61
C MET A 50 11.49 -13.26 -22.38
N ALA A 51 12.26 -13.47 -23.46
CA ALA A 51 12.71 -12.43 -24.38
C ALA A 51 11.65 -12.02 -25.42
N ASP A 52 10.58 -12.80 -25.64
CA ASP A 52 9.51 -12.54 -26.59
C ASP A 52 8.12 -12.68 -25.91
N PRO A 53 7.45 -11.56 -25.55
CA PRO A 53 6.14 -11.57 -24.90
C PRO A 53 5.07 -12.40 -25.62
N MET A 54 5.15 -12.56 -26.94
CA MET A 54 4.17 -13.36 -27.70
C MET A 54 4.30 -14.87 -27.46
N GLN A 55 5.47 -15.34 -27.02
CA GLN A 55 5.75 -16.76 -26.80
C GLN A 55 5.64 -17.19 -25.33
N VAL A 56 5.76 -16.25 -24.37
CA VAL A 56 5.76 -16.54 -22.93
C VAL A 56 4.55 -17.38 -22.51
N SER A 57 3.34 -16.99 -22.90
CA SER A 57 2.10 -17.68 -22.49
C SER A 57 2.04 -19.16 -22.94
N ALA A 58 2.44 -19.43 -24.18
CA ALA A 58 2.50 -20.80 -24.70
C ALA A 58 3.59 -21.63 -24.01
N ALA A 59 4.79 -21.06 -23.80
CA ALA A 59 5.88 -21.72 -23.12
C ALA A 59 5.55 -21.99 -21.63
N TYR A 60 4.90 -21.04 -20.96
CA TYR A 60 4.43 -21.16 -19.57
C TYR A 60 3.40 -22.28 -19.43
N SER A 61 2.40 -22.34 -20.32
CA SER A 61 1.40 -23.41 -20.32
C SER A 61 2.05 -24.79 -20.54
N ASN A 62 3.05 -24.89 -21.42
CA ASN A 62 3.80 -26.12 -21.66
C ASN A 62 4.66 -26.53 -20.45
N PHE A 63 5.28 -25.56 -19.76
CA PHE A 63 6.02 -25.81 -18.52
C PHE A 63 5.09 -26.31 -17.41
N CYS A 64 3.97 -25.64 -17.16
CA CYS A 64 3.00 -26.05 -16.14
C CYS A 64 2.41 -27.44 -16.44
N ALA A 65 2.13 -27.74 -17.71
CA ALA A 65 1.66 -29.05 -18.16
C ALA A 65 2.71 -30.18 -18.05
N ALA A 66 3.99 -29.86 -17.81
CA ALA A 66 5.02 -30.84 -17.47
C ALA A 66 5.27 -30.91 -15.96
N ALA A 67 5.32 -29.76 -15.28
CA ALA A 67 5.61 -29.62 -13.86
C ALA A 67 4.50 -30.20 -12.98
N TYR A 68 3.25 -29.75 -13.14
CA TYR A 68 2.14 -30.11 -12.25
C TYR A 68 1.48 -31.46 -12.56
N VAL A 69 2.10 -32.29 -13.42
CA VAL A 69 1.71 -33.69 -13.62
C VAL A 69 2.15 -34.57 -12.44
N LYS A 70 3.19 -34.16 -11.71
CA LYS A 70 3.75 -34.88 -10.57
C LYS A 70 3.79 -33.99 -9.33
N PRO A 71 3.12 -34.35 -8.21
CA PRO A 71 3.12 -33.55 -6.99
C PRO A 71 4.51 -33.22 -6.46
N GLU A 72 5.46 -34.17 -6.54
CA GLU A 72 6.83 -33.99 -6.07
C GLU A 72 7.65 -32.95 -6.87
N TRP A 73 7.15 -32.48 -8.02
CA TRP A 73 7.76 -31.44 -8.82
C TRP A 73 7.12 -30.06 -8.60
N ALA A 74 5.94 -29.99 -7.99
CA ALA A 74 5.15 -28.77 -7.87
C ALA A 74 5.90 -27.67 -7.11
N GLY A 75 6.48 -27.96 -5.94
CA GLY A 75 7.22 -26.98 -5.15
C GLY A 75 8.41 -26.36 -5.88
N ALA A 76 9.31 -27.21 -6.41
CA ALA A 76 10.47 -26.74 -7.16
C ALA A 76 10.07 -25.95 -8.41
N ALA A 77 8.97 -26.32 -9.07
CA ALA A 77 8.42 -25.57 -10.20
C ALA A 77 7.80 -24.22 -9.81
N SER A 78 7.08 -24.15 -8.69
CA SER A 78 6.54 -22.90 -8.14
C SER A 78 7.64 -21.93 -7.72
N ASP A 79 8.64 -22.40 -6.98
CA ASP A 79 9.78 -21.58 -6.55
C ASP A 79 10.60 -21.11 -7.76
N TYR A 80 10.78 -21.98 -8.76
CA TYR A 80 11.39 -21.60 -10.03
C TYR A 80 10.58 -20.54 -10.80
N LEU A 81 9.26 -20.70 -10.92
CA LEU A 81 8.40 -19.73 -11.62
C LEU A 81 8.38 -18.38 -10.91
N THR A 82 8.27 -18.37 -9.59
CA THR A 82 8.29 -17.11 -8.80
C THR A 82 9.66 -16.42 -8.87
N THR A 83 10.77 -17.17 -8.89
CA THR A 83 12.10 -16.58 -9.12
C THR A 83 12.27 -16.04 -10.55
N LEU A 84 11.86 -16.80 -11.57
CA LEU A 84 11.99 -16.42 -12.98
C LEU A 84 11.13 -15.19 -13.35
N PHE A 85 9.99 -15.01 -12.68
CA PHE A 85 9.07 -13.89 -12.88
C PHE A 85 9.12 -12.84 -11.75
N ALA A 86 10.18 -12.80 -10.92
CA ALA A 86 10.29 -11.84 -9.81
C ALA A 86 10.16 -10.36 -10.23
N GLU A 87 10.56 -10.02 -11.47
CA GLU A 87 10.39 -8.67 -12.04
C GLU A 87 9.12 -8.52 -12.90
N ARG A 88 8.29 -9.56 -13.01
CA ARG A 88 7.13 -9.68 -13.91
C ARG A 88 5.97 -10.45 -13.26
N GLU A 89 5.77 -10.28 -11.96
CA GLU A 89 4.76 -11.00 -11.18
C GLU A 89 3.34 -10.81 -11.73
N ASP A 90 3.03 -9.62 -12.25
CA ASP A 90 1.80 -9.31 -13.00
C ASP A 90 1.50 -10.32 -14.11
N VAL A 91 2.51 -10.61 -14.94
CA VAL A 91 2.40 -11.49 -16.11
C VAL A 91 2.23 -12.94 -15.65
N LEU A 92 2.96 -13.35 -14.60
CA LEU A 92 2.79 -14.64 -13.96
C LEU A 92 1.37 -14.82 -13.43
N ALA A 93 0.85 -13.85 -12.67
CA ALA A 93 -0.51 -13.88 -12.12
C ALA A 93 -1.59 -13.89 -13.21
N GLU A 94 -1.38 -13.19 -14.33
CA GLU A 94 -2.31 -13.19 -15.46
C GLU A 94 -2.36 -14.53 -16.20
N MET A 95 -1.23 -15.23 -16.35
CA MET A 95 -1.15 -16.53 -17.01
C MET A 95 -1.52 -17.72 -16.11
N THR A 96 -1.32 -17.60 -14.79
CA THR A 96 -1.51 -18.70 -13.84
C THR A 96 -2.98 -19.13 -13.77
N ARG A 97 -3.22 -20.45 -13.75
CA ARG A 97 -4.56 -21.04 -13.75
C ARG A 97 -4.85 -21.66 -12.38
N VAL A 98 -6.09 -21.52 -11.90
CA VAL A 98 -6.54 -22.09 -10.62
C VAL A 98 -6.21 -23.59 -10.44
N PRO A 99 -6.33 -24.47 -11.45
CA PRO A 99 -5.94 -25.87 -11.29
C PRO A 99 -4.46 -26.10 -10.94
N ASP A 100 -3.56 -25.27 -11.46
CA ASP A 100 -2.11 -25.40 -11.18
C ASP A 100 -1.84 -25.02 -9.71
N LEU A 101 -2.45 -23.94 -9.22
CA LEU A 101 -2.41 -23.54 -7.81
C LEU A 101 -2.95 -24.64 -6.88
N ILE A 102 -4.07 -25.26 -7.25
CA ILE A 102 -4.66 -26.35 -6.44
C ILE A 102 -3.73 -27.58 -6.39
N ILE A 103 -2.96 -27.86 -7.44
CA ILE A 103 -1.96 -28.94 -7.43
C ILE A 103 -0.75 -28.57 -6.54
N GLU A 104 -0.30 -27.31 -6.57
CA GLU A 104 0.71 -26.80 -5.65
C GLU A 104 0.29 -27.00 -4.19
N LEU A 105 -0.90 -26.52 -3.82
CA LEU A 105 -1.47 -26.66 -2.47
C LEU A 105 -1.64 -28.14 -2.06
N ALA A 106 -2.09 -29.00 -2.98
CA ALA A 106 -2.18 -30.44 -2.75
C ALA A 106 -0.82 -31.10 -2.42
N SER A 107 0.27 -30.47 -2.88
CA SER A 107 1.64 -30.95 -2.72
C SER A 107 2.30 -30.39 -1.45
N GLY A 108 1.61 -29.58 -0.65
CA GLY A 108 2.15 -28.94 0.55
C GLY A 108 3.03 -27.72 0.27
N HIS A 109 2.91 -27.13 -0.92
CA HIS A 109 3.62 -25.92 -1.32
C HIS A 109 2.63 -24.76 -1.52
N TYR A 110 3.10 -23.53 -1.39
CA TYR A 110 2.23 -22.36 -1.29
C TYR A 110 2.77 -21.09 -1.98
N THR A 111 4.04 -21.10 -2.43
CA THR A 111 4.78 -19.91 -2.88
C THR A 111 4.09 -19.19 -4.03
N LEU A 112 3.71 -19.93 -5.08
CA LEU A 112 3.04 -19.39 -6.25
C LEU A 112 1.60 -18.98 -5.93
N THR A 113 0.87 -19.81 -5.18
CA THR A 113 -0.52 -19.55 -4.81
C THR A 113 -0.66 -18.26 -4.00
N PHE A 114 0.17 -18.03 -2.99
CA PHE A 114 0.09 -16.80 -2.20
C PHE A 114 0.41 -15.56 -3.05
N LEU A 115 1.49 -15.58 -3.84
CA LEU A 115 1.88 -14.48 -4.73
C LEU A 115 0.77 -14.16 -5.75
N VAL A 116 0.23 -15.19 -6.41
CA VAL A 116 -0.80 -15.01 -7.45
C VAL A 116 -2.14 -14.57 -6.84
N ALA A 117 -2.52 -15.11 -5.68
CA ALA A 117 -3.73 -14.69 -4.98
C ALA A 117 -3.63 -13.25 -4.45
N SER A 118 -2.47 -12.80 -3.96
CA SER A 118 -2.28 -11.39 -3.55
C SER A 118 -2.34 -10.45 -4.76
N HIS A 119 -1.74 -10.81 -5.89
CA HIS A 119 -1.84 -10.02 -7.13
C HIS A 119 -3.28 -9.92 -7.66
N TRP A 120 -4.05 -11.01 -7.60
CA TRP A 120 -5.48 -10.99 -7.96
C TRP A 120 -6.32 -10.15 -6.98
N ALA A 121 -5.97 -10.12 -5.69
CA ALA A 121 -6.61 -9.25 -4.69
C ALA A 121 -6.29 -7.77 -4.93
N GLU A 122 -5.04 -7.43 -5.25
CA GLU A 122 -4.62 -6.06 -5.57
C GLU A 122 -5.29 -5.53 -6.84
N LYS A 123 -5.35 -6.33 -7.90
CA LYS A 123 -6.08 -6.01 -9.14
C LYS A 123 -7.61 -6.11 -9.03
N ALA A 124 -8.13 -6.51 -7.87
CA ALA A 124 -9.55 -6.80 -7.64
C ALA A 124 -10.17 -7.77 -8.68
N ASP A 125 -9.43 -8.80 -9.11
CA ASP A 125 -9.94 -9.89 -9.96
C ASP A 125 -10.81 -10.86 -9.13
N LEU A 126 -11.98 -10.36 -8.74
CA LEU A 126 -12.99 -11.10 -7.98
C LEU A 126 -13.41 -12.40 -8.68
N ALA A 127 -13.28 -12.49 -10.01
CA ALA A 127 -13.66 -13.67 -10.77
C ALA A 127 -12.66 -14.82 -10.56
N ARG A 128 -11.35 -14.54 -10.60
CA ARG A 128 -10.31 -15.55 -10.29
C ARG A 128 -10.32 -15.92 -8.81
N LEU A 129 -10.44 -14.95 -7.91
CA LEU A 129 -10.52 -15.19 -6.46
C LEU A 129 -11.73 -16.06 -6.09
N THR A 130 -12.89 -15.81 -6.70
CA THR A 130 -14.10 -16.65 -6.51
C THR A 130 -13.84 -18.08 -6.96
N ARG A 131 -13.24 -18.30 -8.14
CA ARG A 131 -12.91 -19.63 -8.67
C ARG A 131 -11.86 -20.38 -7.84
N LEU A 132 -10.86 -19.67 -7.32
CA LEU A 132 -9.89 -20.24 -6.38
C LEU A 132 -10.60 -20.69 -5.11
N GLY A 133 -11.46 -19.84 -4.55
CA GLY A 133 -12.27 -20.19 -3.38
C GLY A 133 -13.25 -21.35 -3.61
N GLU A 134 -13.81 -21.49 -4.82
CA GLU A 134 -14.63 -22.64 -5.23
C GLU A 134 -13.81 -23.93 -5.24
N ALA A 135 -12.63 -23.90 -5.85
CA ALA A 135 -11.75 -25.06 -5.91
C ALA A 135 -11.25 -25.48 -4.52
N LEU A 136 -10.88 -24.53 -3.65
CA LEU A 136 -10.45 -24.80 -2.28
C LEU A 136 -11.51 -25.54 -1.45
N VAL A 137 -12.76 -25.05 -1.43
CA VAL A 137 -13.85 -25.73 -0.71
C VAL A 137 -14.16 -27.11 -1.31
N ALA A 138 -14.04 -27.27 -2.64
CA ALA A 138 -14.21 -28.56 -3.30
C ALA A 138 -13.08 -29.57 -2.95
N THR A 139 -11.88 -29.09 -2.58
CA THR A 139 -10.72 -29.93 -2.28
C THR A 139 -10.32 -29.99 -0.80
N GLN A 140 -10.97 -29.24 0.09
CA GLN A 140 -10.65 -29.09 1.52
C GLN A 140 -10.40 -30.43 2.24
N SER A 141 -11.15 -31.49 1.90
CA SER A 141 -11.01 -32.82 2.50
C SER A 141 -9.64 -33.48 2.27
N LYS A 142 -8.84 -32.95 1.33
CA LYS A 142 -7.47 -33.38 1.01
C LYS A 142 -6.41 -32.34 1.42
N MET A 143 -6.81 -31.15 1.84
CA MET A 143 -5.95 -29.97 2.05
C MET A 143 -6.30 -29.29 3.38
N ASN A 144 -5.97 -29.95 4.48
CA ASN A 144 -6.21 -29.47 5.85
C ASN A 144 -4.90 -28.99 6.52
N CYS A 145 -4.07 -28.24 5.79
CA CYS A 145 -2.89 -27.56 6.35
C CYS A 145 -3.25 -26.12 6.78
N PRO A 146 -2.57 -25.57 7.81
CA PRO A 146 -2.91 -24.24 8.35
C PRO A 146 -2.78 -23.13 7.30
N GLU A 147 -1.83 -23.22 6.38
CA GLU A 147 -1.63 -22.24 5.31
C GLU A 147 -2.82 -22.16 4.35
N VAL A 148 -3.48 -23.29 4.07
CA VAL A 148 -4.71 -23.33 3.24
C VAL A 148 -5.89 -22.73 4.01
N VAL A 149 -5.99 -22.97 5.32
CA VAL A 149 -7.03 -22.35 6.16
C VAL A 149 -6.83 -20.83 6.22
N GLU A 150 -5.59 -20.36 6.33
CA GLU A 150 -5.24 -18.94 6.27
C GLU A 150 -5.56 -18.31 4.91
N LEU A 151 -5.26 -19.00 3.81
CA LEU A 151 -5.67 -18.57 2.47
C LEU A 151 -7.21 -18.48 2.33
N MET A 152 -7.96 -19.44 2.90
CA MET A 152 -9.43 -19.41 2.87
C MET A 152 -10.01 -18.24 3.70
N MET A 153 -9.39 -17.89 4.82
CA MET A 153 -9.76 -16.71 5.61
C MET A 153 -9.41 -15.40 4.87
N ALA A 154 -8.24 -15.31 4.22
CA ALA A 154 -7.86 -14.15 3.40
C ALA A 154 -8.77 -13.96 2.17
N LEU A 155 -9.16 -15.05 1.51
CA LEU A 155 -10.16 -15.01 0.44
C LEU A 155 -11.55 -14.63 0.97
N THR A 156 -11.88 -15.00 2.21
CA THR A 156 -13.11 -14.52 2.87
C THR A 156 -13.09 -13.00 3.03
N THR A 157 -12.02 -12.38 3.54
CA THR A 157 -11.95 -10.91 3.70
C THR A 157 -11.95 -10.17 2.35
N SER A 158 -11.38 -10.78 1.30
CA SER A 158 -11.39 -10.22 -0.06
C SER A 158 -12.75 -10.34 -0.76
N LEU A 159 -13.56 -11.35 -0.41
CA LEU A 159 -14.84 -11.62 -1.08
C LEU A 159 -16.08 -11.20 -0.27
N ALA A 160 -15.93 -10.85 1.01
CA ALA A 160 -17.02 -10.66 1.97
C ALA A 160 -18.14 -9.72 1.49
N ILE A 161 -17.80 -8.58 0.88
CA ILE A 161 -18.79 -7.57 0.48
C ILE A 161 -19.32 -7.87 -0.92
N SER A 162 -18.45 -7.91 -1.93
CA SER A 162 -18.89 -8.08 -3.32
C SER A 162 -19.37 -9.50 -3.66
N ARG A 163 -19.01 -10.54 -2.88
CA ARG A 163 -19.34 -11.96 -3.12
C ARG A 163 -19.71 -12.70 -1.82
N TYR A 164 -20.51 -12.07 -0.95
CA TYR A 164 -20.91 -12.55 0.38
C TYR A 164 -21.15 -14.08 0.48
N SER A 165 -21.97 -14.66 -0.39
CA SER A 165 -22.31 -16.10 -0.33
C SER A 165 -21.12 -17.04 -0.57
N ARG A 166 -20.09 -16.59 -1.31
CA ARG A 166 -18.83 -17.32 -1.48
C ARG A 166 -17.96 -17.21 -0.24
N ALA A 167 -17.87 -16.00 0.32
CA ALA A 167 -17.11 -15.74 1.55
C ALA A 167 -17.71 -16.51 2.76
N GLU A 168 -19.04 -16.58 2.88
CA GLU A 168 -19.72 -17.35 3.92
C GLU A 168 -19.41 -18.86 3.83
N GLN A 169 -19.35 -19.43 2.62
CA GLN A 169 -18.94 -20.82 2.41
C GLN A 169 -17.46 -21.06 2.72
N LEU A 170 -16.58 -20.12 2.35
CA LEU A 170 -15.15 -20.19 2.67
C LEU A 170 -14.91 -20.13 4.18
N LEU A 171 -15.58 -19.22 4.89
CA LEU A 171 -15.45 -19.09 6.33
C LEU A 171 -15.95 -20.33 7.07
N ALA A 172 -17.14 -20.85 6.72
CA ALA A 172 -17.68 -22.05 7.35
C ALA A 172 -16.77 -23.28 7.16
N ALA A 173 -16.08 -23.37 6.02
CA ALA A 173 -15.10 -24.41 5.77
C ALA A 173 -13.79 -24.18 6.54
N ALA A 174 -13.28 -22.94 6.59
CA ALA A 174 -12.09 -22.58 7.35
C ALA A 174 -12.29 -22.78 8.88
N GLU A 175 -13.45 -22.39 9.42
CA GLU A 175 -13.82 -22.55 10.83
C GLU A 175 -13.78 -24.01 11.29
N ALA A 176 -14.10 -24.97 10.42
CA ALA A 176 -14.07 -26.40 10.74
C ALA A 176 -12.63 -26.94 10.93
N SER A 177 -11.62 -26.25 10.38
CA SER A 177 -10.21 -26.66 10.40
C SER A 177 -9.28 -25.67 11.10
N ALA A 178 -9.78 -24.54 11.62
CA ALA A 178 -8.99 -23.48 12.23
C ALA A 178 -8.42 -23.87 13.61
N GLY A 179 -7.12 -23.66 13.80
CA GLY A 179 -6.42 -23.89 15.06
C GLY A 179 -6.47 -22.69 16.02
N ALA A 180 -5.67 -22.77 17.08
CA ALA A 180 -5.52 -21.69 18.05
C ALA A 180 -4.72 -20.50 17.49
N ASP A 181 -3.76 -20.77 16.60
CA ASP A 181 -2.89 -19.74 16.01
C ASP A 181 -3.64 -18.87 14.97
N GLN A 182 -4.66 -19.44 14.32
CA GLN A 182 -5.48 -18.79 13.30
C GLN A 182 -6.55 -17.82 13.86
N GLN A 183 -6.72 -17.70 15.19
CA GLN A 183 -7.87 -17.00 15.78
C GLN A 183 -7.93 -15.49 15.45
N GLU A 184 -6.81 -14.83 15.19
CA GLU A 184 -6.79 -13.41 14.77
C GLU A 184 -7.31 -13.25 13.34
N ALA A 185 -6.79 -14.02 12.39
CA ALA A 185 -7.27 -14.05 11.01
C ALA A 185 -8.74 -14.50 10.91
N LEU A 186 -9.18 -15.40 11.79
CA LEU A 186 -10.58 -15.83 11.89
C LEU A 186 -11.49 -14.69 12.38
N ALA A 187 -11.04 -13.91 13.37
CA ALA A 187 -11.77 -12.75 13.85
C ALA A 187 -11.87 -11.65 12.78
N GLU A 188 -10.80 -11.42 12.00
CA GLU A 188 -10.83 -10.51 10.87
C GLU A 188 -11.78 -11.00 9.75
N ALA A 189 -11.73 -12.28 9.37
CA ALA A 189 -12.62 -12.87 8.38
C ALA A 189 -14.10 -12.76 8.80
N ARG A 190 -14.40 -12.98 10.09
CA ARG A 190 -15.75 -12.75 10.66
C ARG A 190 -16.16 -11.29 10.62
N LEU A 191 -15.27 -10.36 10.95
CA LEU A 191 -15.54 -8.91 10.93
C LEU A 191 -15.90 -8.43 9.51
N TRP A 192 -15.12 -8.84 8.51
CA TRP A 192 -15.41 -8.51 7.12
C TRP A 192 -16.68 -9.17 6.61
N LEU A 193 -16.94 -10.44 6.95
CA LEU A 193 -18.19 -11.11 6.57
C LEU A 193 -19.42 -10.43 7.20
N ASP A 194 -19.32 -9.97 8.44
CA ASP A 194 -20.38 -9.19 9.10
C ASP A 194 -20.62 -7.83 8.42
N ALA A 195 -19.56 -7.11 8.02
CA ALA A 195 -19.69 -5.91 7.18
C ALA A 195 -20.37 -6.22 5.83
N GLY A 196 -19.98 -7.32 5.18
CA GLY A 196 -20.63 -7.81 3.97
C GLY A 196 -22.10 -8.16 4.18
N ARG A 197 -22.48 -8.66 5.36
CA ARG A 197 -23.87 -8.96 5.74
C ARG A 197 -24.72 -7.70 5.80
N SER A 198 -24.20 -6.61 6.39
CA SER A 198 -24.91 -5.32 6.49
C SER A 198 -25.27 -4.73 5.12
N VAL A 199 -24.46 -4.96 4.09
CA VAL A 199 -24.71 -4.43 2.73
C VAL A 199 -25.16 -5.50 1.72
N ARG A 200 -25.42 -6.74 2.15
CA ARG A 200 -25.72 -7.86 1.23
C ARG A 200 -26.98 -7.64 0.38
N ALA A 201 -27.94 -6.89 0.91
CA ALA A 201 -29.22 -6.59 0.27
C ALA A 201 -29.16 -5.41 -0.73
N CYS A 202 -28.08 -4.62 -0.67
CA CYS A 202 -27.84 -3.51 -1.59
C CYS A 202 -27.58 -4.00 -3.03
N SER A 203 -27.68 -3.09 -4.00
CA SER A 203 -27.29 -3.37 -5.39
C SER A 203 -25.80 -3.69 -5.50
N GLN A 204 -25.40 -4.38 -6.59
CA GLN A 204 -23.99 -4.72 -6.81
C GLN A 204 -23.09 -3.47 -6.84
N GLU A 205 -23.55 -2.40 -7.47
CA GLU A 205 -22.84 -1.10 -7.55
C GLU A 205 -22.61 -0.48 -6.16
N VAL A 206 -23.61 -0.53 -5.28
CA VAL A 206 -23.49 -0.04 -3.90
C VAL A 206 -22.54 -0.93 -3.08
N ARG A 207 -22.58 -2.25 -3.27
CA ARG A 207 -21.61 -3.16 -2.62
C ARG A 207 -20.18 -2.91 -3.08
N ASP A 208 -19.95 -2.70 -4.37
CA ASP A 208 -18.61 -2.44 -4.91
C ASP A 208 -18.09 -1.05 -4.46
N LEU A 209 -18.98 -0.05 -4.32
CA LEU A 209 -18.65 1.23 -3.68
C LEU A 209 -18.22 1.04 -2.22
N TRP A 210 -18.96 0.24 -1.43
CA TRP A 210 -18.60 -0.05 -0.05
C TRP A 210 -17.30 -0.84 0.07
N ASP A 211 -17.08 -1.88 -0.73
CA ASP A 211 -15.84 -2.67 -0.73
C ASP A 211 -14.61 -1.77 -1.00
N TYR A 212 -14.69 -0.93 -2.03
CA TYR A 212 -13.64 0.01 -2.38
C TYR A 212 -13.32 1.02 -1.27
N ARG A 213 -14.35 1.60 -0.63
CA ARG A 213 -14.16 2.61 0.43
C ARG A 213 -13.71 2.01 1.76
N LEU A 214 -14.27 0.87 2.17
CA LEU A 214 -13.91 0.20 3.43
C LEU A 214 -12.46 -0.29 3.42
N ARG A 215 -11.95 -0.76 2.27
CA ARG A 215 -10.52 -1.10 2.07
C ARG A 215 -9.59 0.13 2.13
N ARG A 216 -10.13 1.34 2.03
CA ARG A 216 -9.41 2.62 1.97
C ARG A 216 -9.93 3.61 3.01
N SER A 217 -10.07 3.14 4.26
CA SER A 217 -10.63 3.89 5.40
C SER A 217 -9.88 5.16 5.80
N ARG A 218 -8.65 5.37 5.31
CA ARG A 218 -7.86 6.60 5.54
C ARG A 218 -8.07 7.67 4.46
N THR A 219 -8.82 7.37 3.40
CA THR A 219 -9.11 8.33 2.32
C THR A 219 -10.30 9.20 2.72
N ALA A 220 -10.16 10.52 2.57
CA ALA A 220 -11.28 11.44 2.72
C ALA A 220 -12.23 11.30 1.52
N TRP A 221 -13.45 10.84 1.77
CA TRP A 221 -14.46 10.58 0.73
C TRP A 221 -15.43 11.74 0.54
N SER A 222 -15.81 11.99 -0.71
CA SER A 222 -17.01 12.77 -1.04
C SER A 222 -18.27 11.99 -0.65
N TRP A 223 -19.31 12.76 -0.32
CA TRP A 223 -20.65 12.26 -0.02
C TRP A 223 -21.69 13.28 -0.52
N SER A 224 -21.57 13.64 -1.80
CA SER A 224 -22.32 14.71 -2.47
C SER A 224 -23.04 14.25 -3.73
N SER A 225 -22.74 13.06 -4.26
CA SER A 225 -23.46 12.49 -5.39
C SER A 225 -24.78 11.82 -4.97
N PRO A 226 -25.75 11.67 -5.87
CA PRO A 226 -26.98 10.92 -5.60
C PRO A 226 -26.68 9.47 -5.19
N GLN A 227 -25.77 8.80 -5.89
CA GLN A 227 -25.39 7.40 -5.61
C GLN A 227 -24.75 7.23 -4.23
N GLU A 228 -23.92 8.19 -3.80
CA GLU A 228 -23.35 8.21 -2.44
C GLU A 228 -24.44 8.42 -1.38
N SER A 229 -25.43 9.27 -1.66
CA SER A 229 -26.56 9.55 -0.77
C SER A 229 -27.49 8.33 -0.64
N ASP A 230 -27.78 7.65 -1.75
CA ASP A 230 -28.59 6.42 -1.79
C ASP A 230 -27.88 5.26 -1.08
N ALA A 231 -26.55 5.16 -1.20
CA ALA A 231 -25.74 4.17 -0.47
C ALA A 231 -25.77 4.40 1.04
N LEU A 232 -25.74 5.66 1.51
CA LEU A 232 -25.94 6.01 2.92
C LEU A 232 -27.36 5.71 3.39
N ALA A 233 -28.38 6.01 2.59
CA ALA A 233 -29.77 5.71 2.94
C ALA A 233 -30.00 4.20 3.13
N GLN A 234 -29.51 3.37 2.19
CA GLN A 234 -29.58 1.91 2.31
C GLN A 234 -28.79 1.38 3.51
N LEU A 235 -27.63 1.98 3.83
CA LEU A 235 -26.85 1.60 5.00
C LEU A 235 -27.60 1.91 6.32
N ALA A 236 -28.31 3.04 6.40
CA ALA A 236 -29.11 3.39 7.57
C ALA A 236 -30.23 2.38 7.87
N GLU A 237 -30.78 1.74 6.84
CA GLU A 237 -31.83 0.71 7.00
C GLU A 237 -31.28 -0.66 7.41
N CYS A 238 -30.00 -0.96 7.09
CA CYS A 238 -29.44 -2.30 7.19
C CYS A 238 -28.33 -2.47 8.24
N LEU A 239 -27.69 -1.38 8.68
CA LEU A 239 -26.60 -1.42 9.66
C LEU A 239 -27.15 -1.46 11.09
N ASP A 240 -26.63 -2.37 11.90
CA ASP A 240 -26.85 -2.38 13.36
C ASP A 240 -25.63 -1.74 14.05
N PRO A 241 -25.79 -0.60 14.76
CA PRO A 241 -24.69 0.08 15.44
C PRO A 241 -24.07 -0.73 16.60
N ALA A 242 -24.69 -1.82 17.05
CA ALA A 242 -24.14 -2.70 18.09
C ALA A 242 -23.14 -3.74 17.55
N THR A 243 -23.04 -3.91 16.23
CA THR A 243 -22.12 -4.88 15.61
C THR A 243 -20.67 -4.37 15.59
N LEU A 244 -19.70 -5.30 15.55
CA LEU A 244 -18.28 -4.92 15.43
C LEU A 244 -17.95 -4.33 14.04
N SER A 245 -18.68 -4.74 13.00
CA SER A 245 -18.51 -4.21 11.64
C SER A 245 -18.93 -2.74 11.51
N ALA A 246 -19.79 -2.23 12.40
CA ALA A 246 -20.21 -0.83 12.47
C ALA A 246 -19.01 0.15 12.53
N GLU A 247 -17.93 -0.20 13.24
CA GLU A 247 -16.73 0.64 13.32
C GLU A 247 -15.97 0.75 11.97
N LEU A 248 -16.09 -0.22 11.06
CA LEU A 248 -15.54 -0.12 9.70
C LEU A 248 -16.27 0.94 8.88
N PHE A 249 -17.61 0.96 8.93
CA PHE A 249 -18.42 1.96 8.23
C PHE A 249 -18.22 3.36 8.81
N LYS A 250 -18.21 3.49 10.14
CA LYS A 250 -17.94 4.73 10.89
C LYS A 250 -16.65 5.42 10.49
N ALA A 251 -15.61 4.67 10.12
CA ALA A 251 -14.33 5.23 9.66
C ALA A 251 -14.39 5.89 8.27
N VAL A 252 -15.47 5.67 7.51
CA VAL A 252 -15.59 5.98 6.08
C VAL A 252 -16.72 6.97 5.77
N VAL A 253 -17.82 6.93 6.53
CA VAL A 253 -18.99 7.81 6.37
C VAL A 253 -18.78 9.22 6.93
N PRO A 254 -19.60 10.21 6.55
CA PRO A 254 -19.55 11.53 7.16
C PRO A 254 -19.83 11.45 8.67
N LYS A 255 -19.01 12.11 9.49
CA LYS A 255 -19.22 12.16 10.95
C LYS A 255 -20.62 12.64 11.33
N CYS A 256 -21.11 13.69 10.67
CA CYS A 256 -22.45 14.22 10.89
C CYS A 256 -23.58 13.22 10.54
N TRP A 257 -23.37 12.35 9.54
CA TRP A 257 -24.29 11.28 9.21
C TRP A 257 -24.28 10.20 10.30
N TRP A 258 -23.08 9.82 10.77
CA TRP A 258 -22.94 8.85 11.87
C TRP A 258 -23.62 9.32 13.16
N ASP A 259 -23.39 10.58 13.54
CA ASP A 259 -23.99 11.17 14.74
C ASP A 259 -25.53 11.19 14.67
N LEU A 260 -26.10 11.47 13.48
CA LEU A 260 -27.55 11.40 13.24
C LEU A 260 -28.09 9.96 13.24
N PHE A 261 -27.36 9.01 12.64
CA PHE A 261 -27.71 7.60 12.61
C PHE A 261 -27.75 6.98 14.03
N ILE A 262 -26.72 7.22 14.84
CA ILE A 262 -26.69 6.77 16.24
C ILE A 262 -27.83 7.37 17.05
N LYS A 263 -28.10 8.67 16.88
CA LYS A 263 -29.24 9.32 17.55
C LYS A 263 -30.57 8.70 17.15
N HIS A 264 -30.79 8.46 15.86
CA HIS A 264 -32.03 7.83 15.37
C HIS A 264 -32.26 6.44 16.01
N HIS A 265 -31.21 5.61 16.12
CA HIS A 265 -31.30 4.32 16.81
C HIS A 265 -31.60 4.46 18.32
N GLN A 266 -31.05 5.47 18.99
CA GLN A 266 -31.36 5.77 20.40
C GLN A 266 -32.83 6.20 20.56
N ASP A 267 -33.30 7.16 19.75
CA ASP A 267 -34.68 7.64 19.75
C ASP A 267 -35.68 6.48 19.50
N MET A 268 -35.35 5.56 18.57
CA MET A 268 -36.16 4.35 18.30
C MET A 268 -36.16 3.36 19.48
N ALA A 269 -35.02 3.14 20.13
CA ALA A 269 -34.91 2.24 21.29
C ALA A 269 -35.67 2.79 22.51
N GLU A 270 -35.59 4.10 22.76
CA GLU A 270 -36.38 4.76 23.81
C GLU A 270 -37.89 4.66 23.53
N ALA A 271 -38.33 4.92 22.30
CA ALA A 271 -39.73 4.77 21.90
C ALA A 271 -40.25 3.34 22.09
N ALA A 272 -39.44 2.32 21.74
CA ALA A 272 -39.77 0.92 21.96
C ALA A 272 -39.87 0.56 23.46
N ALA A 273 -38.97 1.10 24.29
CA ALA A 273 -38.99 0.90 25.75
C ALA A 273 -40.21 1.58 26.41
N VAL A 274 -40.62 2.76 25.96
CA VAL A 274 -41.87 3.39 26.42
C VAL A 274 -43.08 2.54 26.01
N GLN A 275 -43.10 2.00 24.78
CA GLN A 275 -44.21 1.19 24.29
C GLN A 275 -44.33 -0.19 24.97
N SER A 276 -43.22 -0.80 25.38
CA SER A 276 -43.23 -2.06 26.15
C SER A 276 -43.70 -1.83 27.59
N ASN A 277 -43.27 -0.74 28.23
CA ASN A 277 -43.77 -0.33 29.55
C ASN A 277 -45.28 -0.05 29.56
N LEU A 278 -45.83 0.49 28.47
CA LEU A 278 -47.27 0.71 28.30
C LEU A 278 -48.08 -0.57 28.02
N ARG A 279 -47.44 -1.68 27.65
CA ARG A 279 -48.09 -2.97 27.34
C ARG A 279 -48.03 -4.01 28.45
N SER A 280 -47.32 -3.74 29.55
CA SER A 280 -47.19 -4.65 30.68
C SER A 280 -48.27 -4.41 31.74
N PRO A 281 -49.30 -5.27 31.88
CA PRO A 281 -50.18 -5.21 33.04
C PRO A 281 -49.40 -5.57 34.31
N SER A 282 -49.65 -4.82 35.38
CA SER A 282 -48.88 -4.90 36.62
C SER A 282 -48.86 -6.29 37.26
N SER A 283 -47.68 -6.69 37.74
CA SER A 283 -47.52 -7.70 38.78
C SER A 283 -46.38 -7.28 39.71
N PRO A 284 -46.47 -7.58 41.02
CA PRO A 284 -45.58 -7.02 42.03
C PRO A 284 -44.17 -7.63 41.99
N PRO A 285 -43.15 -6.93 42.52
CA PRO A 285 -41.75 -7.33 42.37
C PRO A 285 -41.35 -8.44 43.37
N PRO A 286 -40.55 -9.44 42.94
CA PRO A 286 -39.62 -10.12 43.82
C PRO A 286 -38.34 -9.31 44.01
N LEU A 287 -37.61 -9.62 45.08
CA LEU A 287 -36.47 -8.86 45.60
C LEU A 287 -35.20 -8.93 44.73
N LEU A 288 -34.33 -7.95 44.98
CA LEU A 288 -32.91 -7.93 44.58
C LEU A 288 -32.25 -9.30 44.64
N GLU A 289 -31.55 -9.66 43.56
CA GLU A 289 -30.29 -10.37 43.66
C GLU A 289 -29.30 -9.79 42.64
N THR A 290 -28.38 -8.94 43.12
CA THR A 290 -27.41 -8.23 42.29
C THR A 290 -26.25 -9.14 41.91
N ALA A 291 -26.35 -9.81 40.77
CA ALA A 291 -25.20 -10.44 40.12
C ALA A 291 -24.34 -9.36 39.44
N HIS A 292 -23.15 -9.07 39.99
CA HIS A 292 -22.12 -8.30 39.30
C HIS A 292 -21.51 -9.14 38.17
N GLU A 293 -21.97 -8.92 36.94
CA GLU A 293 -21.26 -9.39 35.77
C GLU A 293 -19.99 -8.53 35.57
N PRO A 294 -18.79 -9.13 35.49
CA PRO A 294 -17.55 -8.37 35.45
C PRO A 294 -17.40 -7.68 34.09
N LYS A 295 -17.42 -6.34 34.09
CA LYS A 295 -17.02 -5.52 32.95
C LYS A 295 -15.62 -5.94 32.51
N GLN A 296 -15.52 -6.65 31.37
CA GLN A 296 -14.23 -6.95 30.77
C GLN A 296 -13.53 -5.64 30.41
N PRO A 297 -12.22 -5.49 30.71
CA PRO A 297 -11.51 -4.27 30.42
C PRO A 297 -11.41 -4.05 28.91
N ILE A 298 -11.68 -2.82 28.46
CA ILE A 298 -11.50 -2.39 27.07
C ILE A 298 -10.00 -2.36 26.77
N ILE A 299 -9.46 -3.50 26.34
CA ILE A 299 -8.11 -3.57 25.79
C ILE A 299 -8.15 -2.93 24.40
N ARG A 300 -7.57 -1.73 24.27
CA ARG A 300 -7.28 -1.13 22.97
C ARG A 300 -6.30 -2.04 22.22
N ARG A 301 -6.82 -2.92 21.35
CA ARG A 301 -5.98 -3.69 20.43
C ARG A 301 -5.52 -2.75 19.33
N GLN A 302 -4.20 -2.64 19.13
CA GLN A 302 -3.66 -2.10 17.90
C GLN A 302 -4.09 -3.02 16.75
N VAL A 303 -4.51 -2.43 15.63
CA VAL A 303 -4.62 -3.16 14.37
C VAL A 303 -3.21 -3.49 13.93
N VAL A 304 -2.77 -4.72 14.20
CA VAL A 304 -1.51 -5.24 13.68
C VAL A 304 -1.73 -5.52 12.20
N ILE A 305 -1.33 -4.57 11.36
CA ILE A 305 -1.23 -4.79 9.92
C ILE A 305 -0.26 -5.97 9.75
N TRP A 306 -0.76 -7.06 9.15
CA TRP A 306 -0.02 -8.30 8.96
C TRP A 306 1.36 -8.04 8.32
N ARG A 307 2.34 -8.85 8.71
CA ARG A 307 3.77 -8.73 8.40
C ARG A 307 4.08 -8.37 6.94
N ALA A 308 4.17 -7.08 6.63
CA ALA A 308 4.57 -6.54 5.33
C ALA A 308 6.08 -6.75 4.98
N ILE A 309 6.77 -7.66 5.66
CA ILE A 309 8.22 -7.88 5.51
C ILE A 309 8.61 -8.44 4.12
N PRO A 310 7.84 -9.35 3.49
CA PRO A 310 8.12 -9.77 2.10
C PRO A 310 7.82 -8.66 1.08
N PHE A 311 6.77 -7.85 1.33
CA PHE A 311 6.24 -6.86 0.38
C PHE A 311 7.24 -5.74 0.02
N PHE A 312 8.10 -5.32 0.95
CA PHE A 312 9.06 -4.23 0.68
C PHE A 312 10.31 -4.66 -0.10
N ILE A 313 10.58 -5.96 -0.24
CA ILE A 313 11.78 -6.44 -0.95
C ILE A 313 11.47 -6.70 -2.43
N GLY A 314 10.34 -7.36 -2.74
CA GLY A 314 9.93 -7.62 -4.14
C GLY A 314 9.61 -6.34 -4.93
N GLY A 315 8.73 -5.50 -4.39
CA GLY A 315 8.25 -4.30 -5.10
C GLY A 315 9.34 -3.27 -5.41
N LEU A 316 10.40 -3.19 -4.60
CA LEU A 316 11.48 -2.22 -4.79
C LEU A 316 12.49 -2.68 -5.86
N VAL A 317 12.63 -4.00 -6.06
CA VAL A 317 13.40 -4.59 -7.17
C VAL A 317 12.60 -4.51 -8.48
N GLY A 318 11.32 -4.89 -8.47
CA GLY A 318 10.45 -4.81 -9.65
C GLY A 318 10.32 -3.38 -10.21
N ALA A 319 10.21 -2.37 -9.34
CA ALA A 319 10.19 -0.97 -9.77
C ALA A 319 11.51 -0.51 -10.44
N TRP A 320 12.66 -1.03 -10.01
CA TRP A 320 13.96 -0.74 -10.63
C TRP A 320 14.11 -1.43 -11.99
N ALA A 321 13.69 -2.68 -12.11
CA ALA A 321 13.71 -3.43 -13.36
C ALA A 321 12.85 -2.76 -14.46
N LEU A 322 11.67 -2.26 -14.10
CA LEU A 322 10.75 -1.60 -15.03
C LEU A 322 11.31 -0.25 -15.55
N VAL A 323 11.97 0.52 -14.68
CA VAL A 323 12.65 1.78 -15.07
C VAL A 323 13.85 1.50 -16.00
N MET A 324 14.66 0.48 -15.72
CA MET A 324 15.80 0.09 -16.56
C MET A 324 15.36 -0.50 -17.91
N GLY A 325 14.27 -1.28 -17.93
CA GLY A 325 13.70 -1.86 -19.15
C GLY A 325 13.16 -0.81 -20.13
N ILE A 326 12.59 0.28 -19.63
CA ILE A 326 12.14 1.43 -20.44
C ILE A 326 13.34 2.22 -21.02
N TRP A 327 14.46 2.29 -20.31
CA TRP A 327 15.65 3.05 -20.74
C TRP A 327 16.57 2.32 -21.73
N LEU A 328 16.46 0.99 -21.86
CA LEU A 328 17.33 0.15 -22.71
C LEU A 328 16.60 -0.55 -23.86
N GLY A 329 15.27 -0.37 -23.99
CA GLY A 329 14.44 -1.01 -25.02
C GLY A 329 14.31 -0.21 -26.33
N PRO A 330 14.47 -0.81 -27.52
CA PRO A 330 14.43 -0.12 -28.81
C PRO A 330 12.99 0.03 -29.35
N PHE A 331 12.07 0.60 -28.57
CA PHE A 331 10.66 0.76 -28.95
C PHE A 331 10.31 2.19 -29.35
N ASP A 332 10.55 2.48 -30.62
CA ASP A 332 10.18 3.74 -31.27
C ASP A 332 8.66 3.76 -31.56
N LEU A 333 7.88 4.38 -30.67
CA LEU A 333 6.42 4.47 -30.79
C LEU A 333 6.03 5.52 -31.85
N VAL A 334 5.82 5.02 -33.07
CA VAL A 334 5.32 5.77 -34.23
C VAL A 334 4.09 6.61 -33.87
N ARG A 335 4.23 7.94 -33.94
CA ARG A 335 3.10 8.88 -33.87
C ARG A 335 2.33 8.84 -35.20
N PRO A 336 0.98 8.81 -35.20
CA PRO A 336 0.21 9.02 -36.41
C PRO A 336 0.28 10.50 -36.82
N SER A 337 0.86 10.77 -38.00
CA SER A 337 0.94 12.11 -38.57
C SER A 337 -0.44 12.60 -39.02
N THR A 338 -0.94 13.69 -38.45
CA THR A 338 -1.90 14.56 -39.15
C THR A 338 -1.14 15.55 -40.02
N ASP A 339 -1.11 15.30 -41.32
CA ASP A 339 -0.64 16.28 -42.31
C ASP A 339 -1.54 17.53 -42.29
N GLY A 340 -0.91 18.68 -42.18
CA GLY A 340 -1.52 20.01 -42.15
C GLY A 340 -0.67 20.99 -42.93
N ASP A 341 -0.68 20.82 -44.25
CA ASP A 341 0.16 21.53 -45.22
C ASP A 341 0.09 23.07 -45.10
N ARG A 342 1.26 23.71 -44.88
CA ARG A 342 1.59 25.00 -45.52
C ARG A 342 3.08 25.39 -45.48
N MET A 343 3.75 25.02 -46.56
CA MET A 343 4.95 25.61 -47.15
C MET A 343 5.06 27.16 -47.02
N VAL A 344 6.15 27.69 -46.44
CA VAL A 344 6.95 28.87 -46.93
C VAL A 344 8.36 28.87 -46.31
N THR A 345 9.37 28.96 -47.17
CA THR A 345 10.75 29.42 -46.91
C THR A 345 11.29 30.05 -48.21
N PRO A 346 12.40 30.82 -48.24
CA PRO A 346 13.17 31.46 -47.15
C PRO A 346 13.47 32.98 -47.39
N ARG A 347 13.95 33.73 -46.38
CA ARG A 347 15.00 34.77 -46.63
C ARG A 347 15.77 35.28 -45.40
N SER A 348 17.07 35.50 -45.64
CA SER A 348 18.01 36.44 -44.99
C SER A 348 18.55 36.18 -43.57
N ALA A 349 19.85 35.84 -43.57
CA ALA A 349 20.89 36.30 -42.64
C ALA A 349 20.70 37.76 -42.16
N ALA A 350 21.20 38.19 -40.98
CA ALA A 350 22.56 37.97 -40.50
C ALA A 350 22.73 38.24 -38.98
N ASP A 351 23.83 37.70 -38.43
CA ASP A 351 24.63 38.14 -37.28
C ASP A 351 23.94 38.69 -36.01
N GLY A 352 23.96 37.86 -34.95
CA GLY A 352 23.63 38.28 -33.59
C GLY A 352 24.15 37.29 -32.55
N LYS A 353 25.29 37.60 -31.93
CA LYS A 353 25.97 36.82 -30.88
C LYS A 353 25.02 36.09 -29.91
N ALA A 354 25.06 34.76 -29.91
CA ALA A 354 24.58 33.94 -28.80
C ALA A 354 25.78 33.40 -28.02
N SER A 355 25.72 33.48 -26.69
CA SER A 355 26.72 32.94 -25.76
C SER A 355 26.85 31.42 -25.89
N GLU A 356 28.00 30.89 -25.50
CA GLU A 356 28.19 29.45 -25.29
C GLU A 356 27.06 28.87 -24.44
N GLY A 357 26.19 28.10 -25.08
CA GLY A 357 25.23 27.27 -24.36
C GLY A 357 26.01 26.19 -23.64
N VAL A 358 26.17 26.34 -22.32
CA VAL A 358 26.54 25.24 -21.43
C VAL A 358 25.59 24.10 -21.76
N MET A 359 26.14 22.99 -22.28
CA MET A 359 25.34 21.79 -22.57
C MET A 359 24.58 21.40 -21.31
N ALA A 360 23.26 21.57 -21.33
CA ALA A 360 22.40 21.06 -20.28
C ALA A 360 22.68 19.56 -20.16
N LYS A 361 23.09 19.13 -18.97
CA LYS A 361 23.14 17.69 -18.65
C LYS A 361 21.75 17.10 -18.93
N PRO A 362 21.65 15.83 -19.35
CA PRO A 362 20.35 15.18 -19.47
C PRO A 362 19.61 15.31 -18.13
N ASP A 363 18.41 15.89 -18.16
CA ASP A 363 17.59 16.06 -16.97
C ASP A 363 17.36 14.70 -16.32
N HIS A 364 17.71 14.60 -15.04
CA HIS A 364 17.48 13.39 -14.26
C HIS A 364 15.98 13.04 -14.32
N PRO A 365 15.55 11.77 -14.45
CA PRO A 365 14.14 11.42 -14.60
C PRO A 365 13.25 12.01 -13.48
N ASN A 366 13.78 12.09 -12.25
CA ASN A 366 13.06 12.73 -11.14
C ASN A 366 12.91 14.26 -11.28
N ALA A 367 13.78 14.95 -12.04
CA ALA A 367 13.63 16.38 -12.33
C ALA A 367 12.44 16.62 -13.28
N VAL A 368 12.28 15.79 -14.30
CA VAL A 368 11.12 15.82 -15.21
C VAL A 368 9.83 15.48 -14.44
N TRP A 369 9.85 14.41 -13.64
CA TRP A 369 8.71 14.04 -12.77
C TRP A 369 8.33 15.19 -11.82
N ARG A 370 9.31 15.80 -11.16
CA ARG A 370 9.14 16.93 -10.24
C ARG A 370 8.43 18.11 -10.92
N GLN A 371 8.89 18.53 -12.10
CA GLN A 371 8.25 19.61 -12.87
C GLN A 371 6.81 19.26 -13.27
N GLN A 372 6.55 18.02 -13.69
CA GLN A 372 5.21 17.56 -14.03
C GLN A 372 4.27 17.58 -12.82
N GLN A 373 4.70 17.07 -11.66
CA GLN A 373 3.91 17.08 -10.43
C GLN A 373 3.68 18.51 -9.89
N ALA A 374 4.70 19.38 -9.96
CA ALA A 374 4.56 20.79 -9.59
C ALA A 374 3.54 21.51 -10.47
N THR A 375 3.52 21.20 -11.77
CA THR A 375 2.55 21.76 -12.73
C THR A 375 1.14 21.27 -12.42
N LEU A 376 0.93 19.95 -12.26
CA LEU A 376 -0.38 19.36 -11.95
C LEU A 376 -0.99 19.94 -10.66
N ILE A 377 -0.21 20.02 -9.58
CA ILE A 377 -0.71 20.56 -8.30
C ILE A 377 -0.99 22.08 -8.40
N ALA A 378 -0.21 22.84 -9.17
CA ALA A 378 -0.46 24.26 -9.40
C ALA A 378 -1.69 24.50 -10.29
N ASP A 379 -1.98 23.62 -11.24
CA ASP A 379 -3.15 23.72 -12.11
C ASP A 379 -4.45 23.31 -11.36
N GLU A 380 -4.36 22.38 -10.40
CA GLU A 380 -5.44 22.12 -9.42
C GLU A 380 -5.68 23.30 -8.46
N ASN A 381 -4.63 24.06 -8.11
CA ASN A 381 -4.65 25.08 -7.05
C ASN A 381 -3.99 26.39 -7.54
N PRO A 382 -4.66 27.18 -8.40
CA PRO A 382 -4.04 28.32 -9.09
C PRO A 382 -3.54 29.43 -8.17
N ASP A 383 -4.05 29.53 -6.93
CA ASP A 383 -3.59 30.49 -5.93
C ASP A 383 -2.21 30.15 -5.33
N PHE A 384 -1.71 28.92 -5.48
CA PHE A 384 -0.38 28.55 -4.97
C PHE A 384 0.74 29.36 -5.61
N ARG A 385 0.67 29.66 -6.91
CA ARG A 385 1.65 30.53 -7.60
C ARG A 385 1.68 31.93 -6.99
N ARG A 386 0.51 32.50 -6.67
CA ARG A 386 0.39 33.81 -5.99
C ARG A 386 0.97 33.79 -4.58
N LEU A 387 0.76 32.71 -3.84
CA LEU A 387 1.35 32.54 -2.51
C LEU A 387 2.88 32.38 -2.61
N ALA A 388 3.40 31.66 -3.60
CA ALA A 388 4.83 31.56 -3.89
C ALA A 388 5.46 32.93 -4.19
N GLU A 389 4.83 33.72 -5.07
CA GLU A 389 5.24 35.10 -5.39
C GLU A 389 5.26 35.99 -4.13
N LYS A 390 4.36 35.78 -3.16
CA LYS A 390 4.42 36.48 -1.86
C LYS A 390 5.67 36.06 -1.05
N LEU A 391 6.05 34.78 -1.04
CA LEU A 391 7.21 34.27 -0.31
C LEU A 391 8.53 34.81 -0.86
N GLU A 392 8.64 35.03 -2.18
CA GLU A 392 9.83 35.67 -2.80
C GLU A 392 10.01 37.14 -2.37
N SER A 393 9.03 37.75 -1.67
CA SER A 393 9.07 39.15 -1.23
C SER A 393 9.57 39.37 0.21
N GLY A 394 10.03 38.32 0.90
CA GLY A 394 10.65 38.45 2.24
C GLY A 394 11.17 37.13 2.81
N GLY A 395 12.09 37.21 3.77
CA GLY A 395 12.65 36.02 4.44
C GLY A 395 11.71 35.39 5.48
N TRP A 396 12.17 34.32 6.13
CA TRP A 396 11.36 33.46 7.00
C TRP A 396 10.57 34.23 8.06
N ALA A 397 11.20 35.16 8.78
CA ALA A 397 10.57 35.92 9.87
C ALA A 397 9.32 36.72 9.45
N ARG A 398 9.14 37.00 8.15
CA ARG A 398 7.95 37.67 7.60
C ARG A 398 6.81 36.69 7.25
N HIS A 399 7.16 35.45 6.93
CA HIS A 399 6.25 34.45 6.36
C HIS A 399 6.04 33.21 7.25
N GLU A 400 6.72 33.10 8.39
CA GLU A 400 6.59 31.98 9.35
C GLU A 400 5.13 31.71 9.73
N THR A 401 4.33 32.74 10.04
CA THR A 401 2.92 32.56 10.43
C THR A 401 2.05 32.01 9.29
N LEU A 402 2.35 32.37 8.03
CA LEU A 402 1.70 31.80 6.84
C LEU A 402 2.15 30.36 6.63
N LEU A 403 3.45 30.10 6.69
CA LEU A 403 4.05 28.79 6.43
C LEU A 403 3.80 27.76 7.53
N ARG A 404 3.49 28.19 8.77
CA ARG A 404 3.01 27.34 9.86
C ARG A 404 1.49 27.17 9.89
N GLY A 405 0.76 27.74 8.92
CA GLY A 405 -0.69 27.61 8.82
C GLY A 405 -1.47 28.36 9.90
N GLN A 406 -0.92 29.46 10.42
CA GLN A 406 -1.51 30.28 11.49
C GLN A 406 -2.26 31.52 10.95
N THR A 407 -2.41 31.64 9.64
CA THR A 407 -3.13 32.75 8.98
C THR A 407 -4.46 32.27 8.40
N ALA A 408 -5.42 33.18 8.28
CA ALA A 408 -6.71 32.88 7.65
C ALA A 408 -6.63 32.68 6.13
N GLU A 409 -5.50 33.01 5.47
CA GLU A 409 -5.29 32.75 4.04
C GLU A 409 -4.98 31.26 3.75
N LEU A 410 -4.37 30.55 4.70
CA LEU A 410 -3.95 29.16 4.55
C LEU A 410 -3.86 28.47 5.92
N PRO A 411 -4.98 28.16 6.59
CA PRO A 411 -4.96 27.59 7.93
C PRO A 411 -4.51 26.12 7.93
N GLN A 412 -3.82 25.68 8.99
CA GLN A 412 -3.23 24.34 9.10
C GLN A 412 -4.25 23.19 8.94
N GLU A 413 -5.52 23.42 9.27
CA GLU A 413 -6.61 22.44 9.18
C GLU A 413 -7.14 22.26 7.74
N ASP A 414 -6.81 23.15 6.81
CA ASP A 414 -7.25 23.08 5.41
C ASP A 414 -6.39 22.08 4.62
N PRO A 415 -6.97 21.11 3.87
CA PRO A 415 -6.20 20.23 2.99
C PRO A 415 -5.33 20.98 1.97
N ALA A 416 -5.67 22.22 1.61
CA ALA A 416 -4.86 23.10 0.77
C ALA A 416 -3.50 23.43 1.41
N TYR A 417 -3.39 23.55 2.74
CA TYR A 417 -2.13 23.81 3.43
C TYR A 417 -1.13 22.66 3.23
N GLN A 418 -1.57 21.41 3.38
CA GLN A 418 -0.72 20.25 3.11
C GLN A 418 -0.31 20.19 1.63
N LYS A 419 -1.25 20.43 0.70
CA LYS A 419 -0.95 20.48 -0.74
C LYS A 419 0.06 21.59 -1.08
N PHE A 420 -0.02 22.74 -0.41
CA PHE A 420 0.91 23.86 -0.60
C PHE A 420 2.33 23.52 -0.10
N LEU A 421 2.48 22.95 1.10
CA LEU A 421 3.79 22.50 1.60
C LEU A 421 4.41 21.40 0.71
N LEU A 422 3.58 20.48 0.20
CA LEU A 422 4.01 19.48 -0.79
C LEU A 422 4.46 20.15 -2.10
N TRP A 423 3.69 21.12 -2.60
CA TRP A 423 4.03 21.85 -3.81
C TRP A 423 5.35 22.61 -3.66
N LEU A 424 5.60 23.26 -2.52
CA LEU A 424 6.87 23.92 -2.19
C LEU A 424 8.08 22.96 -2.05
N HIS A 425 7.86 21.64 -1.91
CA HIS A 425 8.95 20.66 -2.05
C HIS A 425 9.32 20.41 -3.52
N LEU A 426 8.34 20.50 -4.41
CA LEU A 426 8.51 20.28 -5.85
C LEU A 426 9.01 21.54 -6.55
N ASP A 427 8.49 22.72 -6.17
CA ASP A 427 8.91 24.03 -6.68
C ASP A 427 9.33 24.93 -5.50
N PRO A 428 10.59 24.83 -5.05
CA PRO A 428 11.04 25.43 -3.80
C PRO A 428 11.41 26.91 -3.98
N PRO A 429 11.17 27.76 -2.97
CA PRO A 429 11.48 29.17 -3.06
C PRO A 429 12.98 29.42 -3.21
N SER A 430 13.31 30.55 -3.84
CA SER A 430 14.70 30.99 -4.04
C SER A 430 15.37 31.30 -2.70
N ASP A 431 14.61 31.84 -1.74
CA ASP A 431 15.06 32.16 -0.40
C ASP A 431 15.55 30.90 0.34
N PRO A 432 16.84 30.84 0.76
CA PRO A 432 17.41 29.65 1.38
C PRO A 432 16.93 29.43 2.82
N GLU A 433 16.55 30.49 3.53
CA GLU A 433 16.05 30.38 4.90
C GLU A 433 14.69 29.69 4.88
N ILE A 434 13.77 30.17 4.03
CA ILE A 434 12.45 29.56 3.84
C ILE A 434 12.59 28.12 3.30
N ARG A 435 13.45 27.90 2.29
CA ARG A 435 13.66 26.56 1.70
C ARG A 435 14.17 25.53 2.70
N SER A 436 15.00 25.93 3.66
CA SER A 436 15.51 25.05 4.73
C SER A 436 14.43 24.62 5.73
N GLN A 437 13.38 25.44 5.94
CA GLN A 437 12.32 25.16 6.91
C GLN A 437 11.17 24.33 6.34
N ILE A 438 10.92 24.42 5.03
CA ILE A 438 9.81 23.71 4.34
C ILE A 438 9.83 22.18 4.61
N PRO A 439 10.97 21.47 4.52
CA PRO A 439 11.03 20.05 4.87
C PRO A 439 10.68 19.75 6.34
N LEU A 440 11.16 20.58 7.27
CA LEU A 440 10.87 20.42 8.70
C LEU A 440 9.36 20.58 8.97
N LEU A 441 8.72 21.59 8.37
CA LEU A 441 7.27 21.80 8.48
C LEU A 441 6.44 20.62 7.96
N LEU A 442 6.84 20.02 6.83
CA LEU A 442 6.12 18.86 6.29
C LEU A 442 6.31 17.61 7.17
N ALA A 443 7.50 17.40 7.74
CA ALA A 443 7.80 16.34 8.71
C ALA A 443 7.26 16.60 10.13
N GLU A 444 6.84 17.84 10.43
CA GLU A 444 5.99 18.16 11.57
C GLU A 444 4.53 17.79 11.31
N LEU A 445 4.01 18.12 10.12
CA LEU A 445 2.61 17.92 9.74
C LEU A 445 2.24 16.45 9.48
N ARG A 446 3.12 15.67 8.87
CA ARG A 446 2.94 14.22 8.64
C ARG A 446 4.18 13.46 9.06
N GLN A 447 3.97 12.26 9.58
CA GLN A 447 5.02 11.35 10.04
C GLN A 447 4.81 9.95 9.48
N ASP A 448 4.82 9.84 8.15
CA ASP A 448 4.62 8.59 7.46
C ASP A 448 5.59 8.41 6.28
N SER A 449 5.59 7.20 5.73
CA SER A 449 6.53 6.79 4.67
C SER A 449 6.43 7.64 3.41
N THR A 450 5.31 8.33 3.15
CA THR A 450 5.13 9.09 1.90
C THR A 450 6.01 10.34 1.84
N ILE A 451 6.39 10.93 2.98
CA ILE A 451 7.39 12.01 3.02
C ILE A 451 8.78 11.45 2.70
N ILE A 452 9.10 10.29 3.23
CA ILE A 452 10.39 9.63 3.01
C ILE A 452 10.52 9.28 1.52
N GLU A 453 9.48 8.71 0.91
CA GLU A 453 9.40 8.43 -0.54
C GLU A 453 9.51 9.71 -1.40
N LEU A 454 8.87 10.82 -0.98
CA LEU A 454 8.99 12.12 -1.63
C LEU A 454 10.44 12.63 -1.56
N TRP A 455 11.06 12.57 -0.39
CA TRP A 455 12.43 13.01 -0.16
C TRP A 455 13.45 12.15 -0.93
N GLU A 456 13.28 10.82 -0.98
CA GLU A 456 14.10 9.94 -1.83
C GLU A 456 13.99 10.32 -3.31
N LYS A 457 12.77 10.66 -3.81
CA LYS A 457 12.61 11.13 -5.19
C LYS A 457 13.24 12.50 -5.45
N LEU A 458 13.30 13.37 -4.45
CA LEU A 458 13.85 14.72 -4.58
C LEU A 458 15.36 14.83 -4.32
N ILE A 459 16.02 13.76 -3.86
CA ILE A 459 17.49 13.69 -3.78
C ILE A 459 18.05 13.10 -5.07
N TYR A 460 18.57 13.98 -5.93
CA TYR A 460 19.30 13.63 -7.15
C TYR A 460 20.28 14.76 -7.52
N SER A 461 21.24 14.45 -8.39
CA SER A 461 22.25 15.42 -8.84
C SER A 461 21.60 16.62 -9.54
N GLY A 462 21.80 17.82 -9.00
CA GLY A 462 21.19 19.06 -9.52
C GLY A 462 19.80 19.38 -8.96
N SER A 463 19.30 18.64 -7.96
CA SER A 463 18.06 19.01 -7.27
C SER A 463 18.25 20.27 -6.41
N PRO A 464 17.39 21.31 -6.53
CA PRO A 464 17.55 22.60 -5.86
C PRO A 464 17.41 22.56 -4.33
N ASN A 465 16.73 21.55 -3.77
CA ASN A 465 16.49 21.42 -2.32
C ASN A 465 17.04 20.12 -1.71
N ALA A 466 17.91 19.38 -2.41
CA ALA A 466 18.45 18.11 -1.88
C ALA A 466 19.21 18.29 -0.56
N LYS A 467 20.04 19.34 -0.43
CA LYS A 467 20.78 19.62 0.81
C LYS A 467 19.85 19.96 1.98
N ASP A 468 18.84 20.80 1.71
CA ASP A 468 17.84 21.20 2.69
C ASP A 468 17.06 19.98 3.22
N ILE A 469 16.69 19.05 2.33
CA ILE A 469 16.04 17.77 2.67
C ILE A 469 16.97 16.86 3.51
N GLN A 470 18.27 16.82 3.20
CA GLN A 470 19.25 16.02 3.94
C GLN A 470 19.47 16.52 5.37
N GLU A 471 19.63 17.84 5.54
CA GLU A 471 19.73 18.46 6.85
C GLU A 471 18.45 18.26 7.67
N ALA A 472 17.28 18.36 7.03
CA ALA A 472 16.00 18.07 7.68
C ALA A 472 15.91 16.60 8.11
N ALA A 473 16.29 15.64 7.25
CA ALA A 473 16.28 14.22 7.60
C ALA A 473 17.17 13.90 8.80
N LEU A 474 18.36 14.51 8.91
CA LEU A 474 19.24 14.40 10.08
C LEU A 474 18.57 14.94 11.35
N ARG A 475 17.97 16.13 11.30
CA ARG A 475 17.30 16.75 12.46
C ARG A 475 16.08 15.95 12.89
N THR A 476 15.21 15.61 11.95
CA THR A 476 14.00 14.78 12.17
C THR A 476 14.34 13.39 12.74
N GLN A 477 15.45 12.78 12.34
CA GLN A 477 15.93 11.52 12.93
C GLN A 477 16.36 11.68 14.39
N HIS A 478 17.03 12.79 14.73
CA HIS A 478 17.52 13.06 16.07
C HIS A 478 16.37 13.43 17.02
N ASP A 479 15.54 14.40 16.64
CA ASP A 479 14.58 15.05 17.52
C ASP A 479 13.31 14.21 17.76
N LYS A 480 12.98 13.29 16.83
CA LYS A 480 11.78 12.43 16.88
C LYS A 480 12.09 10.93 16.87
N LYS A 481 13.25 10.54 17.42
CA LYS A 481 13.80 9.17 17.35
C LYS A 481 12.85 8.04 17.78
N GLU A 482 11.85 8.33 18.63
CA GLU A 482 10.86 7.36 19.12
C GLU A 482 9.56 7.32 18.29
N GLU A 483 9.26 8.37 17.51
CA GLU A 483 8.05 8.45 16.69
C GLU A 483 8.21 7.67 15.36
N TRP A 484 9.44 7.56 14.86
CA TRP A 484 9.77 6.83 13.63
C TRP A 484 10.07 5.35 13.86
N SER A 485 9.48 4.49 13.03
CA SER A 485 9.78 3.05 13.02
C SER A 485 11.24 2.76 12.62
N PRO A 486 11.80 1.58 12.97
CA PRO A 486 13.18 1.23 12.64
C PRO A 486 13.52 1.31 11.14
N THR A 487 12.59 0.92 10.27
CA THR A 487 12.76 0.99 8.81
C THR A 487 12.76 2.43 8.30
N GLN A 488 11.84 3.28 8.79
CA GLN A 488 11.81 4.71 8.46
C GLN A 488 13.08 5.43 8.92
N ARG A 489 13.62 5.10 10.10
CA ARG A 489 14.90 5.66 10.56
C ARG A 489 16.09 5.21 9.69
N ALA A 490 16.09 3.98 9.19
CA ALA A 490 17.10 3.51 8.24
C ALA A 490 17.00 4.27 6.90
N ALA A 491 15.80 4.51 6.39
CA ALA A 491 15.57 5.32 5.19
C ALA A 491 15.99 6.79 5.39
N LEU A 492 15.63 7.43 6.51
CA LEU A 492 16.11 8.78 6.87
C LEU A 492 17.64 8.85 6.98
N THR A 493 18.29 7.81 7.51
CA THR A 493 19.76 7.72 7.55
C THR A 493 20.35 7.64 6.14
N LYS A 494 19.74 6.87 5.23
CA LYS A 494 20.15 6.74 3.83
C LYS A 494 19.97 8.05 3.05
N ILE A 495 18.85 8.74 3.26
CA ILE A 495 18.56 10.09 2.72
C ILE A 495 19.66 11.06 3.17
N ALA A 496 19.91 11.14 4.48
CA ALA A 496 20.93 11.99 5.09
C ALA A 496 22.37 11.70 4.62
N ALA A 497 22.69 10.43 4.40
CA ALA A 497 24.02 9.98 3.96
C ALA A 497 24.20 9.96 2.43
N ALA A 498 23.16 10.27 1.65
CA ALA A 498 23.25 10.27 0.20
C ALA A 498 24.24 11.35 -0.28
N ALA A 499 25.27 10.95 -1.04
CA ALA A 499 26.18 11.93 -1.63
C ALA A 499 25.42 12.81 -2.64
N VAL A 500 25.49 14.13 -2.45
CA VAL A 500 25.12 15.11 -3.49
C VAL A 500 26.38 15.43 -4.29
N PRO A 501 26.53 14.91 -5.53
CA PRO A 501 27.67 15.20 -6.39
C PRO A 501 27.60 16.60 -7.02
#